data_AF-A0A8B6ES17-F1
#
_entry.id   AF-A0A8B6ES17-F1
#
_cell.length_a   1.000
_cell.length_b   1.000
_cell.length_c   1.000
_cell.angle_alpha   90.00
_cell.angle_beta   90.00
_cell.angle_gamma   90.00
#
_symmetry.space_group_name_H-M   'P 1'
#
loop_
_entity.id
_entity.type
_entity.pdbx_description
1 polymer ?
#
loop_
_entity_poly.entity_id
_entity_poly.type
_entity_poly.pdbx_seq_one_letter_code
_entity_poly.pdbx_strand_id
1 'polypeptide(L)' 'MPATCGGIFGGTVGSFTSPYYPSKYCNNHDCYYNITVEKGSKVMLNFTYFNIEDNADLVWV' A
#
# COMPACT_ATOMS: atom_id res chain seq x y z
N MET A 1 15.55 4.92 11.70
CA MET A 1 14.41 5.81 11.37
C MET A 1 13.17 4.94 11.40
N PRO A 2 12.05 5.33 12.03
CA PRO A 2 10.84 4.53 11.95
C PRO A 2 10.37 4.50 10.49
N ALA A 3 10.21 3.31 9.93
CA ALA A 3 9.44 3.12 8.71
C ALA A 3 8.01 3.57 9.04
N THR A 4 7.47 4.56 8.35
CA THR A 4 6.06 4.92 8.48
C THR A 4 5.35 4.56 7.19
N CYS A 5 4.28 3.76 7.29
CA CYS A 5 3.42 3.39 6.18
C CYS A 5 1.95 3.67 6.48
N GLY A 6 1.12 3.54 5.45
CA GLY A 6 -0.31 3.77 5.55
C GLY A 6 -0.69 5.24 5.44
N GLY A 7 -1.99 5.49 5.48
CA GLY A 7 -2.55 6.83 5.32
C GLY A 7 -3.93 6.81 4.68
N ILE A 8 -4.53 7.99 4.55
CA ILE A 8 -5.80 8.20 3.86
C ILE A 8 -5.51 8.77 2.48
N PHE A 9 -5.99 8.08 1.45
CA PHE A 9 -5.85 8.45 0.05
C PHE A 9 -7.21 8.83 -0.48
N GLY A 10 -7.25 9.91 -1.24
CA GLY A 10 -8.46 10.40 -1.89
C GLY A 10 -8.16 10.94 -3.28
N GLY A 11 -9.20 11.39 -3.96
CA GLY A 11 -9.10 11.91 -5.33
C GLY A 11 -9.32 10.83 -6.39
N THR A 12 -9.07 11.20 -7.64
CA THR A 12 -9.35 10.33 -8.81
C THR A 12 -8.19 9.41 -9.16
N VAL A 13 -6.96 9.77 -8.78
CA VAL A 13 -5.73 9.00 -9.03
C VAL A 13 -4.78 9.18 -7.85
N GLY A 14 -4.07 8.12 -7.50
CA GLY A 14 -3.01 8.17 -6.49
C GLY A 14 -2.06 6.98 -6.65
N SER A 15 -0.95 7.02 -5.92
CA SER A 15 0.00 5.92 -5.82
C SER A 15 0.61 5.88 -4.42
N PHE A 16 0.98 4.68 -3.99
CA PHE A 16 1.70 4.44 -2.74
C PHE A 16 2.65 3.26 -2.91
N THR A 17 3.64 3.18 -2.04
CA THR A 17 4.65 2.11 -2.04
C THR A 17 4.88 1.60 -0.62
N SER A 18 5.52 0.43 -0.52
CA SER A 18 6.04 -0.05 0.76
C SER A 18 7.09 0.92 1.30
N PRO A 19 7.30 0.98 2.63
CA PRO A 19 8.41 1.74 3.19
C PRO A 19 9.73 1.38 2.51
N TYR A 20 10.54 2.40 2.25
CA TYR A 20 11.88 2.29 1.65
C TYR A 20 11.94 1.80 0.21
N TYR A 21 10.82 1.56 -0.48
CA TYR A 21 10.84 1.27 -1.91
C TYR A 21 11.71 2.32 -2.65
N PRO A 22 12.66 1.92 -3.51
CA PRO A 22 12.82 0.58 -4.12
C PRO A 22 13.69 -0.41 -3.32
N SER A 23 14.16 -0.04 -2.13
CA SER A 23 14.83 -0.96 -1.22
C SER A 23 13.82 -1.92 -0.56
N LYS A 24 14.33 -2.93 0.15
CA LYS A 24 13.49 -3.87 0.90
C LYS A 24 12.65 -3.15 1.95
N TYR A 25 11.40 -3.58 2.10
CA TYR A 25 10.54 -3.16 3.20
C TYR A 25 11.08 -3.70 4.53
N CYS A 26 10.61 -3.12 5.63
CA CYS A 26 10.99 -3.56 6.97
C CYS A 26 10.14 -4.75 7.43
N ASN A 27 10.76 -5.61 8.23
CA ASN A 27 10.08 -6.73 8.88
C ASN A 27 9.07 -6.22 9.92
N ASN A 28 8.06 -7.04 10.20
CA ASN A 28 7.10 -6.86 11.30
C ASN A 28 6.34 -5.53 11.24
N HIS A 29 5.86 -5.15 10.05
CA HIS A 29 5.06 -3.95 9.85
C HIS A 29 3.64 -4.29 9.40
N ASP A 30 2.66 -3.58 9.96
CA ASP A 30 1.25 -3.71 9.63
C ASP A 30 0.74 -2.35 9.11
N CYS A 31 0.39 -2.31 7.82
CA CYS A 31 0.17 -1.08 7.07
C CYS A 31 -1.26 -0.99 6.56
N TYR A 32 -1.92 0.14 6.81
CA TYR A 32 -3.29 0.39 6.37
C TYR A 32 -3.37 1.59 5.44
N TYR A 33 -3.77 1.35 4.19
CA TYR A 33 -3.96 2.38 3.17
C TYR A 33 -5.47 2.53 2.92
N ASN A 34 -6.08 3.57 3.51
CA ASN A 34 -7.51 3.82 3.40
C ASN A 34 -7.82 4.66 2.16
N ILE A 35 -8.40 4.07 1.13
CA ILE A 35 -8.71 4.75 -0.14
C ILE A 35 -10.18 5.16 -0.17
N THR A 36 -10.42 6.47 -0.27
CA THR A 36 -11.76 7.08 -0.28
C THR A 36 -12.03 7.73 -1.63
N VAL A 37 -13.19 7.44 -2.21
CA VAL A 37 -13.64 8.01 -3.50
C VAL A 37 -15.06 8.54 -3.39
N GLU A 38 -15.44 9.42 -4.32
CA GLU A 38 -16.80 9.97 -4.36
C GLU A 38 -17.84 8.87 -4.60
N LYS A 39 -19.06 9.10 -4.10
CA LYS A 39 -20.18 8.17 -4.25
C LYS A 39 -20.45 7.89 -5.73
N GLY A 40 -20.54 6.61 -6.08
CA GLY A 40 -20.76 6.16 -7.47
C GLY A 40 -19.47 5.86 -8.23
N SER A 41 -18.30 6.21 -7.68
CA SER A 41 -17.00 5.82 -8.21
C SER A 41 -16.61 4.40 -7.77
N LYS A 42 -15.63 3.81 -8.49
CA LYS A 42 -15.01 2.53 -8.15
C LYS A 42 -13.50 2.72 -8.01
N VAL A 43 -12.90 1.99 -7.07
CA VAL A 43 -11.45 1.94 -6.92
C VAL A 43 -10.90 0.86 -7.86
N MET A 44 -9.87 1.21 -8.64
CA MET A 44 -9.07 0.26 -9.42
C MET A 44 -7.66 0.27 -8.85
N LEU A 45 -7.18 -0.89 -8.39
CA LEU A 45 -5.81 -1.05 -7.92
C LEU A 45 -4.97 -1.70 -9.02
N ASN A 46 -3.77 -1.16 -9.25
CA ASN A 46 -2.79 -1.71 -10.17
C ASN A 46 -1.45 -1.88 -9.44
N PHE A 47 -1.05 -3.14 -9.26
CA PHE A 47 0.25 -3.48 -8.69
C PHE A 47 1.32 -3.43 -9.79
N THR A 48 2.06 -2.34 -9.86
CA THR A 48 3.14 -2.16 -10.85
C THR A 48 4.44 -2.85 -10.44
N TYR A 49 4.62 -3.12 -9.15
CA TYR A 49 5.70 -3.92 -8.59
C TYR A 49 5.18 -4.68 -7.37
N PHE A 50 5.42 -5.99 -7.31
CA PHE A 50 4.96 -6.83 -6.21
C PHE A 50 6.00 -7.93 -5.91
N ASN A 51 6.63 -7.84 -4.74
CA ASN A 51 7.62 -8.79 -4.25
C ASN A 51 7.55 -8.84 -2.72
N ILE A 52 7.12 -9.98 -2.17
CA ILE A 52 6.91 -10.21 -0.74
C ILE A 52 7.55 -11.55 -0.31
N GLU A 53 7.83 -11.74 0.98
CA GLU A 53 8.37 -13.01 1.48
C GLU A 53 7.27 -14.08 1.53
N ASP A 54 7.50 -15.19 0.82
CA ASP A 54 6.54 -16.30 0.75
C ASP A 54 6.36 -16.98 2.11
N ASN A 55 5.11 -17.34 2.44
CA ASN A 55 4.70 -17.91 3.73
C ASN A 55 4.96 -17.04 4.98
N ALA A 56 5.39 -15.78 4.81
CA ALA A 56 5.64 -14.85 5.91
C ALA A 56 4.76 -13.60 5.82
N ASP A 57 4.58 -13.06 4.60
CA ASP A 57 3.88 -11.80 4.38
C ASP A 57 2.56 -11.96 3.62
N LEU A 58 1.64 -11.03 3.85
CA LEU A 58 0.32 -11.00 3.22
C LEU A 58 -0.06 -9.57 2.81
N VAL A 59 -0.68 -9.43 1.65
CA VAL A 59 -1.33 -8.18 1.20
C VAL A 59 -2.80 -8.49 0.91
N TRP A 60 -3.69 -7.71 1.49
CA TRP A 60 -5.13 -7.85 1.36
C TRP A 60 -5.76 -6.51 0.94
N VAL A 61 -6.91 -6.59 0.26
CA VAL A 61 -7.69 -5.47 -0.29
C VAL A 61 -9.13 -5.59 0.20
#